data_AF-A0A812TNL5-F1
#
_entry.id   AF-A0A812TNL5-F1
#
_cell.length_a   1.000
_cell.length_b   1.000
_cell.length_c   1.000
_cell.angle_alpha   90.00
_cell.angle_beta   90.00
_cell.angle_gamma   90.00
#
_symmetry.space_group_name_H-M   'P 1'
#
loop_
_entity.id
_entity.type
_entity.pdbx_description
1 polymer ?
#
loop_
_entity_poly.entity_id
_entity_poly.type
_entity_poly.pdbx_seq_one_letter_code
_entity_poly.pdbx_strand_id
1 'polypeptide(L)'
;MSLLHPEVLFLDVDGVLHPVQARHPRQQFVNGCLALVADVVKATGAAICLSTAWRLDPQARKFVEGKLREFGLGPPVGRTPNLAQFHRSREILAWVHKFKPATWVALDDWPLMEEEPKMQGHFVQSRPRYGLQPDTAQKVVELFKLQQQSIKCQPRM
;
A
#
# COMPACT_ATOMS: atom_id res chain seq x y z
N MET A 1 1.68 19.76 11.04
CA MET A 1 1.30 18.75 12.05
C MET A 1 1.81 17.41 11.56
N SER A 2 2.87 16.89 12.19
CA SER A 2 3.50 15.62 11.84
C SER A 2 2.84 14.51 12.65
N LEU A 3 1.96 13.74 12.04
CA LEU A 3 1.64 12.40 12.51
C LEU A 3 2.13 11.45 11.42
N LEU A 4 3.42 11.15 11.47
CA LEU A 4 4.01 10.15 10.61
C LEU A 4 3.98 8.85 11.37
N HIS A 5 3.17 7.93 10.87
CA HIS A 5 3.07 6.60 11.41
C HIS A 5 4.39 5.85 11.15
N PRO A 6 4.92 5.12 12.14
CA PRO A 6 6.20 4.44 11.99
C PRO A 6 6.12 3.31 10.94
N GLU A 7 4.98 2.65 10.80
CA GLU A 7 4.71 1.60 9.82
C GLU A 7 3.75 2.12 8.74
N VAL A 8 4.14 2.02 7.46
CA VAL A 8 3.32 2.52 6.34
C VAL A 8 3.12 1.47 5.25
N LEU A 9 1.86 1.16 4.94
CA LEU A 9 1.46 0.38 3.77
C LEU A 9 1.13 1.36 2.62
N PHE A 10 1.92 1.35 1.56
CA PHE A 10 1.56 2.00 0.31
C PHE A 10 0.60 1.09 -0.46
N LEU A 11 -0.63 1.55 -0.65
CA LEU A 11 -1.72 0.75 -1.18
C LEU A 11 -2.15 1.25 -2.56
N ASP A 12 -2.06 0.38 -3.57
CA ASP A 12 -2.80 0.57 -4.82
C ASP A 12 -4.24 0.05 -4.73
N VAL A 13 -5.06 0.42 -5.71
CA VAL A 13 -6.48 0.07 -5.82
C VAL A 13 -6.70 -0.94 -6.94
N ASP A 14 -6.38 -0.58 -8.18
CA ASP A 14 -6.57 -1.46 -9.34
C ASP A 14 -5.58 -2.64 -9.28
N GLY A 15 -6.04 -3.86 -9.56
CA GLY A 15 -5.21 -5.05 -9.41
C GLY A 15 -4.89 -5.45 -7.96
N VAL A 16 -5.32 -4.68 -6.95
CA VAL A 16 -5.15 -4.98 -5.51
C VAL A 16 -6.51 -5.14 -4.82
N LEU A 17 -7.34 -4.11 -4.78
CA LEU A 17 -8.67 -4.16 -4.16
C LEU A 17 -9.74 -4.78 -5.07
N HIS A 18 -9.40 -5.00 -6.34
CA HIS A 18 -10.18 -5.70 -7.34
C HIS A 18 -9.30 -6.04 -8.55
N PRO A 19 -9.75 -6.92 -9.48
CA PRO A 19 -9.05 -7.16 -10.74
C PRO A 19 -8.90 -5.90 -11.59
N VAL A 20 -7.75 -5.71 -12.25
CA VAL A 20 -7.50 -4.56 -13.15
C VAL A 20 -8.52 -4.46 -14.31
N GLN A 21 -9.21 -5.56 -14.64
CA GLN A 21 -10.27 -5.59 -15.64
C GLN A 21 -11.65 -5.17 -15.10
N ALA A 22 -11.78 -4.74 -13.85
CA ALA A 22 -13.03 -4.26 -13.29
C ALA A 22 -13.48 -2.96 -13.98
N ARG A 23 -14.46 -3.07 -14.89
CA ARG A 23 -14.99 -1.94 -15.68
C ARG A 23 -16.24 -1.32 -15.08
N HIS A 24 -16.97 -2.10 -14.27
CA HIS A 24 -18.20 -1.64 -13.64
C HIS A 24 -17.99 -1.44 -12.14
N PRO A 25 -18.64 -0.42 -11.51
CA PRO A 25 -18.52 -0.17 -10.08
C PRO A 25 -18.81 -1.40 -9.20
N ARG A 26 -19.75 -2.26 -9.62
CA ARG A 26 -20.09 -3.52 -8.92
C ARG A 26 -18.96 -4.57 -8.87
N GLN A 27 -17.92 -4.41 -9.70
CA GLN A 27 -16.76 -5.30 -9.78
C GLN A 27 -15.57 -4.76 -8.97
N GLN A 28 -15.64 -3.50 -8.53
CA GLN A 28 -14.59 -2.84 -7.77
C GLN A 28 -14.75 -3.12 -6.27
N PHE A 29 -13.65 -3.00 -5.52
CA PHE A 29 -13.64 -3.17 -4.07
C PHE A 29 -14.22 -4.51 -3.61
N VAL A 30 -13.60 -5.59 -4.09
CA VAL A 30 -13.98 -6.96 -3.72
C VAL A 30 -13.80 -7.15 -2.21
N ASN A 31 -14.87 -7.56 -1.51
CA ASN A 31 -14.87 -7.71 -0.06
C ASN A 31 -13.71 -8.58 0.47
N GLY A 32 -13.37 -9.66 -0.24
CA GLY A 32 -12.24 -10.51 0.12
C GLY A 32 -10.90 -9.78 0.09
N CYS A 33 -10.67 -8.91 -0.90
CA CYS A 33 -9.45 -8.12 -0.98
C CYS A 33 -9.37 -7.07 0.14
N LEU A 34 -10.48 -6.39 0.44
CA LEU A 34 -10.55 -5.42 1.54
C LEU A 34 -10.37 -6.07 2.91
N ALA A 35 -10.97 -7.24 3.13
CA ALA A 35 -10.77 -8.02 4.36
C ALA A 35 -9.29 -8.41 4.55
N LEU A 36 -8.62 -8.84 3.48
CA LEU A 36 -7.19 -9.15 3.54
C LEU A 36 -6.33 -7.91 3.84
N VAL A 37 -6.68 -6.73 3.30
CA VAL A 37 -6.00 -5.47 3.68
C VAL A 37 -6.22 -5.15 5.16
N ALA A 38 -7.45 -5.34 5.66
CA ALA A 38 -7.76 -5.14 7.08
C ALA A 38 -6.93 -6.07 7.98
N ASP A 39 -6.79 -7.35 7.60
CA ASP A 39 -5.96 -8.32 8.31
C ASP A 39 -4.47 -7.93 8.29
N VAL A 40 -3.96 -7.47 7.14
CA VAL A 40 -2.57 -6.97 7.01
C VAL A 40 -2.34 -5.78 7.95
N VAL A 41 -3.21 -4.77 7.91
CA VAL A 41 -3.10 -3.59 8.77
C VAL A 41 -3.17 -3.98 10.25
N LYS A 42 -4.10 -4.85 10.62
CA LYS A 42 -4.23 -5.34 12.00
C LYS A 42 -2.98 -6.09 12.47
N ALA A 43 -2.40 -6.94 11.62
CA ALA A 43 -1.23 -7.75 11.96
C ALA A 43 0.07 -6.94 12.03
N THR A 44 0.15 -5.80 11.35
CA THR A 44 1.38 -5.02 11.19
C THR A 44 1.37 -3.70 11.97
N GLY A 45 0.20 -3.17 12.28
CA GLY A 45 0.03 -1.81 12.80
C GLY A 45 0.19 -0.72 11.74
N ALA A 46 0.35 -1.10 10.46
CA ALA A 46 0.65 -0.16 9.40
C ALA A 46 -0.51 0.80 9.09
N ALA A 47 -0.19 2.09 8.95
CA ALA A 47 -1.12 3.05 8.39
C ALA A 47 -1.10 3.02 6.87
N ILE A 48 -2.22 3.34 6.23
CA ILE A 48 -2.35 3.32 4.77
C ILE A 48 -1.91 4.67 4.18
N CYS A 49 -1.05 4.62 3.16
CA CYS A 49 -0.76 5.73 2.26
C CYS A 49 -1.21 5.36 0.85
N LEU A 50 -1.97 6.22 0.16
CA LEU A 50 -2.46 5.91 -1.18
C LEU A 50 -1.35 6.05 -2.23
N SER A 51 -1.09 4.94 -2.93
CA SER A 51 -0.16 4.80 -4.06
C SER A 51 -0.95 4.33 -5.29
N THR A 52 -1.88 5.16 -5.74
CA THR A 52 -2.83 4.80 -6.80
C THR A 52 -3.20 6.01 -7.65
N ALA A 53 -3.59 5.83 -8.91
CA ALA A 53 -4.11 6.91 -9.75
C ALA A 53 -5.35 7.59 -9.12
N TRP A 54 -6.15 6.84 -8.35
CA TRP A 54 -7.34 7.34 -7.64
C TRP A 54 -7.01 8.46 -6.65
N ARG A 55 -5.76 8.58 -6.19
CA ARG A 55 -5.34 9.64 -5.26
C ARG A 55 -5.42 11.05 -5.85
N LEU A 56 -5.47 11.17 -7.18
CA LEU A 56 -5.46 12.44 -7.90
C LEU A 56 -6.84 13.10 -7.90
N ASP A 57 -7.91 12.31 -7.86
CA ASP A 57 -9.28 12.81 -7.86
C ASP A 57 -9.87 12.85 -6.43
N PRO A 58 -10.43 13.98 -5.97
CA PRO A 58 -11.03 14.07 -4.63
C PRO A 58 -12.24 13.15 -4.40
N GLN A 59 -13.08 12.88 -5.42
CA GLN A 59 -14.25 12.03 -5.27
C GLN A 59 -13.82 10.55 -5.19
N ALA A 60 -12.89 10.14 -6.04
CA ALA A 60 -12.26 8.82 -6.02
C ALA A 60 -11.61 8.54 -4.66
N ARG A 61 -10.89 9.51 -4.08
CA ARG A 61 -10.33 9.38 -2.72
C ARG A 61 -11.40 9.18 -1.66
N LYS A 62 -12.46 9.99 -1.66
CA LYS A 62 -13.59 9.83 -0.72
C LYS A 62 -14.23 8.45 -0.86
N PHE A 63 -14.32 7.93 -2.08
CA PHE A 63 -14.85 6.60 -2.33
C PHE A 63 -13.96 5.50 -1.75
N VAL A 64 -12.65 5.55 -2.02
CA VAL A 64 -11.66 4.64 -1.42
C VAL A 64 -11.72 4.70 0.11
N GLU A 65 -11.73 5.91 0.70
CA GLU A 65 -11.85 6.11 2.14
C GLU A 65 -13.13 5.50 2.72
N GLY A 66 -14.27 5.66 2.04
CA GLY A 66 -15.53 5.02 2.44
C GLY A 66 -15.42 3.50 2.45
N LYS A 67 -14.82 2.92 1.41
CA LYS A 67 -14.62 1.47 1.29
C LYS A 67 -13.65 0.91 2.32
N LEU A 68 -12.58 1.63 2.65
CA LEU A 68 -11.69 1.25 3.74
C LEU A 68 -12.44 1.28 5.09
N ARG A 69 -13.25 2.33 5.34
CA ARG A 69 -14.02 2.48 6.57
C ARG A 69 -15.06 1.37 6.77
N GLU A 70 -15.69 0.91 5.71
CA GLU A 70 -16.62 -0.24 5.75
C GLU A 70 -15.96 -1.51 6.34
N PHE A 71 -14.63 -1.61 6.26
CA PHE A 71 -13.83 -2.74 6.79
C PHE A 71 -13.07 -2.38 8.08
N GLY A 72 -13.47 -1.31 8.77
CA GLY A 72 -12.87 -0.88 10.04
C GLY A 72 -11.47 -0.27 9.91
N LEU A 73 -11.03 0.04 8.69
CA LEU A 73 -9.75 0.73 8.45
C LEU A 73 -9.92 2.23 8.65
N GLY A 74 -8.89 2.86 9.21
CA GLY A 74 -8.80 4.32 9.33
C GLY A 74 -8.63 5.01 7.96
N PRO A 75 -8.81 6.35 7.90
CA PRO A 75 -8.51 7.10 6.69
C PRO A 75 -7.02 6.98 6.34
N PRO A 76 -6.64 7.03 5.05
CA PRO A 76 -5.25 7.09 4.65
C PRO A 76 -4.54 8.30 5.29
N VAL A 77 -3.33 8.08 5.78
CA VAL A 77 -2.51 9.12 6.45
C VAL A 77 -1.80 10.03 5.45
N GLY A 78 -1.85 9.66 4.18
CA GLY A 78 -1.28 10.43 3.10
C GLY A 78 -1.55 9.80 1.73
N ARG A 79 -0.93 10.41 0.74
CA ARG A 79 -0.87 9.95 -0.64
C ARG A 79 0.48 10.29 -1.22
N THR A 80 0.97 9.46 -2.13
CA THR A 80 2.21 9.75 -2.86
C THR A 80 2.03 11.00 -3.75
N PRO A 81 3.10 11.77 -4.03
CA PRO A 81 3.05 12.90 -4.97
C PRO A 81 2.66 12.44 -6.38
N ASN A 82 2.39 13.40 -7.27
CA ASN A 82 2.28 13.16 -8.72
C ASN A 82 3.54 13.72 -9.37
N LEU A 83 4.51 12.86 -9.71
CA LEU A 83 5.80 13.30 -10.24
C LEU A 83 5.86 13.20 -11.77
N ALA A 84 5.32 12.11 -12.33
CA ALA A 84 5.17 11.87 -13.77
C ALA A 84 4.43 10.54 -13.98
N GLN A 85 3.88 10.31 -15.17
CA GLN A 85 3.28 9.01 -15.51
C GLN A 85 4.33 7.88 -15.44
N PHE A 86 3.91 6.68 -15.00
CA PHE A 86 4.74 5.45 -14.97
C PHE A 86 6.02 5.52 -14.10
N HIS A 87 5.96 6.26 -13.00
CA HIS A 87 7.07 6.37 -12.04
C HIS A 87 6.60 6.16 -10.61
N ARG A 88 5.76 5.16 -10.38
CA ARG A 88 5.09 4.95 -9.10
C ARG A 88 6.08 4.62 -7.99
N SER A 89 7.11 3.83 -8.30
CA SER A 89 8.23 3.57 -7.41
C SER A 89 8.92 4.87 -6.94
N ARG A 90 9.16 5.83 -7.85
CA ARG A 90 9.77 7.12 -7.52
C ARG A 90 8.86 7.99 -6.65
N GLU A 91 7.55 7.96 -6.89
CA GLU A 91 6.58 8.69 -6.06
C GLU A 91 6.54 8.13 -4.63
N ILE A 92 6.54 6.80 -4.49
CA ILE A 92 6.66 6.13 -3.18
C ILE A 92 7.97 6.54 -2.50
N LEU A 93 9.11 6.42 -3.18
CA LEU A 93 10.41 6.78 -2.60
C LEU A 93 10.53 8.27 -2.26
N ALA A 94 9.93 9.16 -3.04
CA ALA A 94 9.88 10.58 -2.71
C ALA A 94 9.08 10.83 -1.42
N TRP A 95 7.98 10.09 -1.22
CA TRP A 95 7.23 10.11 0.03
C TRP A 95 8.07 9.56 1.19
N VAL A 96 8.69 8.39 1.02
CA VAL A 96 9.55 7.76 2.03
C VAL A 96 10.71 8.67 2.42
N HIS A 97 11.37 9.31 1.47
CA HIS A 97 12.47 10.25 1.74
C HIS A 97 12.01 11.45 2.58
N LYS A 98 10.84 12.00 2.27
CA LYS A 98 10.27 13.15 2.97
C LYS A 98 9.86 12.82 4.40
N PHE A 99 9.26 11.65 4.60
CA PHE A 99 8.54 11.32 5.83
C PHE A 99 9.23 10.28 6.71
N LYS A 100 10.20 9.54 6.17
CA LYS A 100 11.08 8.60 6.88
C LYS A 100 10.30 7.63 7.81
N PRO A 101 9.32 6.88 7.28
CA PRO A 101 8.69 5.82 8.08
C PRO A 101 9.76 4.82 8.53
N ALA A 102 9.59 4.27 9.74
CA ALA A 102 10.52 3.27 10.27
C ALA A 102 10.48 2.00 9.42
N THR A 103 9.28 1.54 9.05
CA THR A 103 9.09 0.41 8.13
C THR A 103 8.01 0.74 7.12
N TRP A 104 8.12 0.14 5.94
CA TRP A 104 7.13 0.35 4.89
C TRP A 104 7.15 -0.78 3.87
N VAL A 105 5.96 -1.06 3.33
CA VAL A 105 5.76 -2.01 2.25
C VAL A 105 4.81 -1.38 1.22
N ALA A 106 5.13 -1.54 -0.06
CA ALA A 106 4.25 -1.26 -1.17
C ALA A 106 3.55 -2.54 -1.63
N LEU A 107 2.22 -2.47 -1.73
CA LEU A 107 1.37 -3.50 -2.29
C LEU A 107 0.71 -2.95 -3.55
N ASP A 108 1.12 -3.50 -4.69
CA ASP A 108 0.78 -2.96 -6.01
C ASP A 108 0.74 -4.09 -7.04
N ASP A 109 -0.04 -3.94 -8.11
CA ASP A 109 -0.07 -4.90 -9.22
C ASP A 109 1.00 -4.59 -10.28
N TRP A 110 1.43 -3.33 -10.35
CA TRP A 110 2.47 -2.83 -11.24
C TRP A 110 3.86 -3.31 -10.78
N PRO A 111 4.77 -3.69 -11.70
CA PRO A 111 6.08 -4.24 -11.34
C PRO A 111 7.05 -3.16 -10.83
N LEU A 112 6.85 -2.67 -9.60
CA LEU A 112 7.63 -1.54 -9.04
C LEU A 112 9.15 -1.80 -8.97
N MET A 113 9.57 -3.05 -8.83
CA MET A 113 11.00 -3.42 -8.84
C MET A 113 11.66 -3.30 -10.21
N GLU A 114 10.90 -3.38 -11.31
CA GLU A 114 11.43 -3.15 -12.65
C GLU A 114 11.71 -1.66 -12.90
N GLU A 115 10.95 -0.77 -12.26
CA GLU A 115 11.19 0.68 -12.32
C GLU A 115 12.39 1.13 -11.47
N GLU A 116 12.56 0.50 -10.29
CA GLU A 116 13.50 0.97 -9.28
C GLU A 116 13.98 -0.17 -8.35
N PRO A 117 15.24 -0.58 -8.45
CA PRO A 117 15.81 -1.64 -7.61
C PRO A 117 15.73 -1.39 -6.10
N LYS A 118 15.65 -0.13 -5.65
CA LYS A 118 15.47 0.21 -4.22
C LYS A 118 14.13 -0.24 -3.64
N MET A 119 13.20 -0.70 -4.45
CA MET A 119 11.96 -1.34 -3.99
C MET A 119 12.20 -2.76 -3.42
N GLN A 120 13.37 -3.37 -3.68
CA GLN A 120 13.75 -4.67 -3.13
C GLN A 120 13.65 -4.66 -1.59
N GLY A 121 12.97 -5.65 -1.03
CA GLY A 121 12.73 -5.74 0.42
C GLY A 121 11.60 -4.82 0.94
N HIS A 122 10.94 -4.07 0.06
CA HIS A 122 9.83 -3.16 0.39
C HIS A 122 8.61 -3.32 -0.52
N PHE A 123 8.61 -4.28 -1.44
CA PHE A 123 7.54 -4.44 -2.43
C PHE A 123 7.00 -5.86 -2.45
N VAL A 124 5.68 -5.96 -2.54
CA VAL A 124 4.96 -7.20 -2.83
C VAL A 124 4.02 -6.96 -4.00
N GLN A 125 4.25 -7.69 -5.10
CA GLN A 125 3.38 -7.61 -6.26
C GLN A 125 2.12 -8.46 -6.07
N SER A 126 0.95 -7.88 -6.29
CA SER A 126 -0.32 -8.61 -6.34
C SER A 126 -0.47 -9.36 -7.67
N ARG A 127 -1.62 -10.04 -7.84
CA ARG A 127 -1.98 -10.69 -9.11
C ARG A 127 -3.03 -9.83 -9.80
N PRO A 128 -2.69 -9.06 -10.86
CA PRO A 128 -3.59 -8.06 -11.46
C PRO A 128 -4.97 -8.60 -11.85
N ARG A 129 -5.05 -9.87 -12.26
CA ARG A 129 -6.29 -10.54 -12.68
C ARG A 129 -7.24 -10.89 -11.53
N TYR A 130 -6.76 -10.97 -10.29
CA TYR A 130 -7.53 -11.48 -9.16
C TYR A 130 -7.68 -10.46 -8.03
N GLY A 131 -6.84 -9.42 -7.98
CA GLY A 131 -6.68 -8.59 -6.79
C GLY A 131 -5.75 -9.26 -5.77
N LEU A 132 -5.81 -8.77 -4.54
CA LEU A 132 -5.08 -9.30 -3.40
C LEU A 132 -5.57 -10.73 -3.08
N GLN A 133 -4.62 -11.63 -2.89
CA GLN A 133 -4.84 -13.03 -2.51
C GLN A 133 -4.19 -13.32 -1.15
N PRO A 134 -4.63 -14.36 -0.41
CA PRO A 134 -4.11 -14.66 0.93
C PRO A 134 -2.59 -14.83 1.01
N ASP A 135 -1.98 -15.48 0.01
CA ASP A 135 -0.52 -15.68 -0.05
C ASP A 135 0.25 -14.37 -0.25
N THR A 136 -0.26 -13.48 -1.10
CA THR A 136 0.29 -12.13 -1.28
C THR A 136 0.14 -11.30 0.00
N ALA A 137 -1.02 -11.36 0.66
CA ALA A 137 -1.27 -10.66 1.91
C ALA A 137 -0.32 -11.12 3.02
N GLN A 138 -0.09 -12.44 3.13
CA GLN A 138 0.87 -13.00 4.06
C GLN A 138 2.30 -12.49 3.81
N LYS A 139 2.74 -12.41 2.55
CA LYS A 139 4.06 -11.86 2.19
C LYS A 139 4.22 -10.41 2.64
N VAL A 140 3.17 -9.59 2.57
CA VAL A 140 3.20 -8.21 3.08
C VAL A 140 3.48 -8.20 4.58
N VAL A 141 2.78 -9.04 5.35
CA VAL A 141 2.97 -9.15 6.80
C VAL A 141 4.39 -9.63 7.14
N GLU A 142 4.88 -10.64 6.43
CA GLU A 142 6.24 -11.18 6.62
C GLU A 142 7.30 -10.10 6.37
N LEU A 143 7.13 -9.29 5.32
CA LEU A 143 8.07 -8.24 4.96
C LEU A 143 8.12 -7.13 6.02
N PHE A 144 6.98 -6.71 6.55
CA PHE A 144 6.93 -5.80 7.71
C PHE A 144 7.68 -6.37 8.90
N LYS A 145 7.44 -7.64 9.25
CA LYS A 145 8.11 -8.29 10.40
C LYS A 145 9.62 -8.35 10.20
N LEU A 146 10.11 -8.64 9.00
CA LEU A 146 11.54 -8.66 8.68
C LEU A 146 12.19 -7.27 8.86
N GLN A 147 11.54 -6.22 8.38
CA GLN A 147 12.02 -4.85 8.57
C GLN A 147 12.03 -4.44 10.05
N GLN A 148 10.94 -4.74 10.79
CA GLN A 148 10.83 -4.46 12.22
C GLN A 148 11.90 -5.18 13.06
N GLN A 149 12.21 -6.44 12.73
CA GLN A 149 13.29 -7.19 13.37
C GLN A 149 14.66 -6.59 13.06
N SER A 150 14.90 -6.21 11.80
CA SER A 150 16.16 -5.60 11.38
C SER A 150 16.46 -4.30 12.14
N ILE A 151 15.43 -3.48 12.40
CA ILE A 151 15.56 -2.25 13.20
C ILE A 151 15.88 -2.57 14.67
N LYS A 152 15.22 -3.57 15.26
CA LYS A 152 15.48 -3.97 16.65
C LYS A 152 16.89 -4.51 16.87
N CYS A 153 17.46 -5.16 15.86
CA CYS A 153 18.80 -5.75 15.91
C CYS A 153 19.93 -4.76 15.58
N GLN A 154 19.63 -3.54 15.12
CA GLN A 154 20.65 -2.51 14.92
C GLN A 154 21.11 -1.95 16.27
N PRO A 155 22.42 -1.92 16.57
CA PRO A 155 22.92 -1.29 17.79
C PRO A 155 22.53 0.19 17.77
N ARG A 156 21.96 0.68 18.88
CA ARG A 156 21.73 2.12 19.05
C ARG A 156 23.10 2.80 19.09
N MET A 157 23.43 3.55 18.04
CA MET A 157 24.55 4.49 18.05
C MET A 157 24.28 5.63 19.02
#